data_AF-A0A2N7BFR9-F1
#
_entry.id   AF-A0A2N7BFR9-F1
#
_cell.length_a   1.000
_cell.length_b   1.000
_cell.length_c   1.000
_cell.angle_alpha   90.00
_cell.angle_beta   90.00
_cell.angle_gamma   90.00
#
_symmetry.space_group_name_H-M   'P 1'
#
loop_
_entity.id
_entity.type
_entity.pdbx_description
1 polymer ?
#
loop_
_entity_poly.entity_id
_entity_poly.type
_entity_poly.pdbx_seq_one_letter_code
_entity_poly.pdbx_strand_id
1 'polypeptide(L)'
;MLGLLTSCDLSLFEPTDYPPSPTKLNGPKARTLASKPIALKEIDTLSLTGTRALIITPYALMLSDSVTYALRRFPQPASPPLEVLFSDDEGNIWVVAQDGTLGYGVHRYTGGTWVKEGNFPADVKFRFNEVVKATAQEHWFQTTKGLVIWDVKQQKGRLVEDTNDRLFTRNFSLKSDNQQLQIYSNTNLSQPVAEYEFSQFLYTRKGIKNSLFGVFEDDTRTLWLVVKDGRWDGVLMKFNGQTLEKLTLVPVSDYDSGRSVSDFVQDAKGNLWMNVDGVRYYYSTYGQWIYPQMEQSLRIFNDTEGNLVGIKPGKVYRLEI
;
A
#
# COMPACT_ATOMS: atom_id res chain seq x y z
N MET A 1 -13.40 -4.58 11.10
CA MET A 1 -12.41 -3.50 11.39
C MET A 1 -11.35 -3.63 10.30
N LEU A 2 -11.36 -2.75 9.30
CA LEU A 2 -10.58 -2.92 8.06
C LEU A 2 -9.27 -2.15 8.10
N GLY A 3 -8.17 -2.86 7.83
CA GLY A 3 -6.85 -2.42 7.41
C GLY A 3 -6.81 -1.49 6.21
N LEU A 4 -6.44 -0.22 6.38
CA LEU A 4 -5.81 0.53 5.31
C LEU A 4 -4.40 -0.02 5.17
N LEU A 5 -4.22 -0.81 4.13
CA LEU A 5 -3.03 -1.57 3.80
C LEU A 5 -2.22 -0.74 2.79
N THR A 6 -1.35 0.14 3.28
CA THR A 6 -0.57 1.05 2.43
C THR A 6 0.68 0.39 1.87
N SER A 7 0.78 0.25 0.55
CA SER A 7 2.06 0.01 -0.13
C SER A 7 2.73 1.35 -0.43
N CYS A 8 3.98 1.54 0.02
CA CYS A 8 4.78 2.71 -0.36
C CYS A 8 5.35 2.51 -1.77
N ASP A 9 5.23 3.50 -2.66
CA ASP A 9 5.96 3.50 -3.93
C ASP A 9 7.43 3.86 -3.66
N LEU A 10 8.28 2.84 -3.71
CA LEU A 10 9.69 2.95 -3.31
C LEU A 10 10.59 3.53 -4.40
N SER A 11 10.05 3.75 -5.61
CA SER A 11 10.75 4.46 -6.69
C SER A 11 11.12 5.91 -6.31
N LEU A 12 10.56 6.42 -5.22
CA LEU A 12 10.71 7.80 -4.74
C LEU A 12 11.88 8.03 -3.78
N PHE A 13 12.53 6.97 -3.28
CA PHE A 13 13.56 7.10 -2.24
C PHE A 13 14.99 7.07 -2.79
N GLU A 14 15.28 6.37 -3.88
CA GLU A 14 16.61 6.38 -4.51
C GLU A 14 16.54 6.01 -6.01
N PRO A 15 17.50 6.46 -6.85
CA PRO A 15 17.66 5.89 -8.18
C PRO A 15 17.85 4.38 -8.04
N THR A 16 16.97 3.60 -8.67
CA THR A 16 17.13 2.16 -8.76
C THR A 16 18.42 1.86 -9.51
N ASP A 17 19.48 1.51 -8.79
CA ASP A 17 20.56 0.75 -9.40
C ASP A 17 19.91 -0.49 -10.03
N TYR A 18 20.21 -0.80 -11.28
CA TYR A 18 19.67 -1.96 -11.98
C TYR A 18 20.69 -3.10 -11.99
N PRO A 19 20.24 -4.35 -11.95
CA PRO A 19 21.11 -5.50 -12.19
C PRO A 19 21.83 -5.34 -13.54
N PRO A 20 23.15 -5.63 -13.60
CA PRO A 20 23.83 -5.71 -14.88
C PRO A 20 23.27 -6.91 -15.65
N SER A 21 22.71 -6.65 -16.83
CA SER A 21 22.28 -7.70 -17.75
C SER A 21 23.50 -8.47 -18.28
N PRO A 22 23.46 -9.82 -18.36
CA PRO A 22 22.44 -10.72 -17.83
C PRO A 22 22.78 -11.20 -16.41
N THR A 23 21.85 -11.12 -15.45
CA THR A 23 22.04 -11.63 -14.09
C THR A 23 21.21 -12.90 -13.86
N LYS A 24 21.81 -13.89 -13.19
CA LYS A 24 21.10 -15.11 -12.76
C LYS A 24 20.41 -14.83 -11.41
N LEU A 25 19.14 -14.49 -11.48
CA LEU A 25 18.27 -14.34 -10.32
C LEU A 25 17.88 -15.70 -9.72
N ASN A 26 17.74 -15.77 -8.38
CA ASN A 26 17.58 -17.04 -7.64
C ASN A 26 16.16 -17.32 -7.12
N GLY A 27 15.24 -16.36 -7.17
CA GLY A 27 13.86 -16.61 -6.77
C GLY A 27 13.16 -17.68 -7.62
N PRO A 28 12.09 -18.32 -7.13
CA PRO A 28 11.40 -19.35 -7.88
C PRO A 28 10.87 -18.76 -9.18
N LYS A 29 11.09 -19.44 -10.30
CA LYS A 29 10.59 -18.97 -11.60
C LYS A 29 9.08 -19.04 -11.58
N ALA A 30 8.39 -17.99 -12.02
CA ALA A 30 6.93 -17.94 -12.06
C ALA A 30 6.32 -19.21 -12.72
N ARG A 31 6.91 -19.65 -13.84
CA ARG A 31 6.51 -20.87 -14.58
C ARG A 31 6.68 -22.19 -13.83
N THR A 32 7.42 -22.19 -12.72
CA THR A 32 7.66 -23.39 -11.88
C THR A 32 6.80 -23.40 -10.62
N LEU A 33 6.08 -22.32 -10.35
CA LEU A 33 5.18 -22.25 -9.21
C LEU A 33 3.97 -23.17 -9.41
N ALA A 34 3.42 -23.65 -8.30
CA ALA A 34 2.08 -24.22 -8.32
C ALA A 34 1.11 -23.16 -8.87
N SER A 35 0.22 -23.60 -9.77
CA SER A 35 -0.80 -22.71 -10.34
C SER A 35 -2.18 -23.18 -9.90
N LYS A 36 -3.05 -22.22 -9.56
CA LYS A 36 -4.41 -22.50 -9.09
C LYS A 36 -5.40 -21.65 -9.89
N PRO A 37 -6.41 -22.25 -10.57
CA PRO A 37 -7.47 -21.48 -11.20
C PRO A 37 -8.29 -20.76 -10.12
N ILE A 38 -8.51 -19.46 -10.33
CA ILE A 38 -9.37 -18.64 -9.48
C ILE A 38 -10.57 -18.22 -10.33
N ALA A 39 -11.75 -18.72 -9.98
CA ALA A 39 -12.96 -18.33 -10.68
C ALA A 39 -13.31 -16.88 -10.35
N LEU A 40 -13.71 -16.13 -11.38
CA LEU A 40 -14.13 -14.74 -11.27
C LEU A 40 -15.63 -14.67 -11.52
N LYS A 41 -16.39 -14.28 -10.49
CA LYS A 41 -17.82 -14.04 -10.61
C LYS A 41 -18.05 -12.55 -10.76
N GLU A 42 -18.51 -12.10 -11.93
CA GLU A 42 -18.90 -10.70 -12.11
C GLU A 42 -20.06 -10.37 -11.16
N ILE A 43 -19.88 -9.33 -10.34
CA ILE A 43 -20.88 -8.89 -9.36
C ILE A 43 -21.42 -7.48 -9.68
N ASP A 44 -20.72 -6.72 -10.52
CA ASP A 44 -21.18 -5.41 -10.99
C ASP A 44 -20.48 -4.99 -12.29
N THR A 45 -21.12 -4.07 -13.03
CA THR A 45 -20.59 -3.42 -14.24
C THR A 45 -20.53 -1.91 -14.00
N LEU A 46 -19.38 -1.27 -14.18
CA LEU A 46 -19.22 0.18 -13.99
C LEU A 46 -19.43 0.92 -15.30
N SER A 47 -20.58 1.60 -15.45
CA SER A 47 -20.81 2.54 -16.55
C SER A 47 -20.03 3.84 -16.32
N LEU A 48 -18.73 3.85 -16.61
CA LEU A 48 -17.92 5.07 -16.54
C LEU A 48 -18.07 5.87 -17.84
N THR A 49 -19.09 6.73 -17.91
CA THR A 49 -19.15 7.79 -18.93
C THR A 49 -18.17 8.90 -18.55
N GLY A 50 -16.88 8.71 -18.83
CA GLY A 50 -15.86 9.73 -18.59
C GLY A 50 -14.47 9.12 -18.46
N THR A 51 -13.60 9.43 -19.42
CA THR A 51 -12.23 8.91 -19.57
C THR A 51 -11.26 9.27 -18.43
N ARG A 52 -11.71 9.99 -17.39
CA ARG A 52 -10.88 10.48 -16.28
C ARG A 52 -11.18 9.83 -14.93
N ALA A 53 -12.21 8.98 -14.83
CA ALA A 53 -12.50 8.25 -13.59
C ALA A 53 -11.49 7.12 -13.26
N LEU A 54 -10.48 6.93 -14.12
CA LEU A 54 -9.42 5.93 -13.98
C LEU A 54 -8.18 6.42 -13.22
N ILE A 55 -8.11 7.73 -12.92
CA ILE A 55 -7.09 8.32 -12.05
C ILE A 55 -7.74 8.70 -10.73
N ILE A 56 -8.64 7.85 -10.23
CA ILE A 56 -8.99 7.89 -8.82
C ILE A 56 -8.16 6.79 -8.18
N THR A 57 -7.20 7.25 -7.39
CA THR A 57 -6.27 6.50 -6.59
C THR A 57 -6.88 5.21 -6.01
N PRO A 58 -6.14 4.07 -5.97
CA PRO A 58 -6.54 2.79 -5.36
C PRO A 58 -7.54 2.82 -4.20
N TYR A 59 -7.40 3.78 -3.28
CA TYR A 59 -8.14 3.84 -2.02
C TYR A 59 -9.60 4.24 -2.14
N ALA A 60 -9.99 4.84 -3.27
CA ALA A 60 -11.40 5.07 -3.59
C ALA A 60 -12.20 3.78 -3.77
N LEU A 61 -11.57 2.62 -3.80
CA LEU A 61 -12.27 1.35 -4.00
C LEU A 61 -11.98 0.37 -2.85
N MET A 62 -11.01 0.68 -1.97
CA MET A 62 -10.48 -0.25 -0.98
C MET A 62 -11.13 -0.17 0.40
N LEU A 63 -12.12 0.71 0.64
CA LEU A 63 -12.85 0.72 1.90
C LEU A 63 -14.37 0.63 1.71
N SER A 64 -14.83 -0.55 2.11
CA SER A 64 -16.14 -0.96 2.60
C SER A 64 -17.36 -0.59 1.76
N ASP A 65 -17.86 -1.52 0.94
CA ASP A 65 -19.21 -1.60 0.30
C ASP A 65 -19.74 -0.38 -0.46
N SER A 66 -19.04 0.74 -0.39
CA SER A 66 -19.63 2.06 -0.55
C SER A 66 -18.92 2.80 -1.65
N VAL A 67 -17.60 2.77 -1.78
CA VAL A 67 -16.97 3.81 -2.60
C VAL A 67 -17.03 3.49 -4.11
N THR A 68 -17.00 2.23 -4.54
CA THR A 68 -17.41 1.85 -5.91
C THR A 68 -18.92 2.04 -6.14
N TYR A 69 -19.73 1.77 -5.11
CA TYR A 69 -21.18 1.98 -5.12
C TYR A 69 -21.58 3.46 -5.08
N ALA A 70 -20.68 4.32 -4.61
CA ALA A 70 -20.93 5.71 -4.28
C ALA A 70 -20.16 6.68 -5.17
N LEU A 71 -19.16 6.26 -5.96
CA LEU A 71 -18.71 7.05 -7.11
C LEU A 71 -19.84 7.28 -8.14
N ARG A 72 -20.89 6.44 -8.14
CA ARG A 72 -22.16 6.72 -8.87
C ARG A 72 -23.06 7.76 -8.18
N ARG A 73 -22.88 8.05 -6.88
CA ARG A 73 -23.76 8.91 -6.05
C ARG A 73 -23.10 10.19 -5.54
N PHE A 74 -21.78 10.24 -5.52
CA PHE A 74 -21.04 11.40 -5.05
C PHE A 74 -20.92 12.37 -6.21
N PRO A 75 -21.49 13.60 -6.13
CA PRO A 75 -21.13 14.64 -7.08
C PRO A 75 -19.61 14.74 -7.10
N GLN A 76 -19.03 14.85 -8.29
CA GLN A 76 -17.63 15.22 -8.37
C GLN A 76 -17.45 16.54 -7.62
N PRO A 77 -16.46 16.66 -6.73
CA PRO A 77 -16.12 17.94 -6.17
C PRO A 77 -15.80 18.88 -7.32
N ALA A 78 -16.44 20.05 -7.29
CA ALA A 78 -16.39 21.00 -8.39
C ALA A 78 -15.02 21.69 -8.41
N SER A 79 -13.97 21.02 -8.91
CA SER A 79 -12.60 21.56 -9.04
C SER A 79 -11.99 21.97 -7.70
N PRO A 80 -11.04 21.18 -7.16
CA PRO A 80 -9.80 20.75 -7.80
C PRO A 80 -9.71 19.22 -8.02
N PRO A 81 -8.65 18.69 -8.67
CA PRO A 81 -8.43 17.24 -8.72
C PRO A 81 -8.39 16.65 -7.30
N LEU A 82 -8.99 15.47 -7.17
CA LEU A 82 -8.92 14.68 -5.94
C LEU A 82 -7.58 13.96 -5.90
N GLU A 83 -6.88 14.13 -4.78
CA GLU A 83 -5.56 13.55 -4.57
C GLU A 83 -5.69 12.21 -3.83
N VAL A 84 -6.54 12.20 -2.81
CA VAL A 84 -6.68 11.05 -1.91
C VAL A 84 -8.14 10.91 -1.49
N LEU A 85 -8.77 9.76 -1.77
CA LEU A 85 -10.11 9.40 -1.27
C LEU A 85 -9.98 8.24 -0.29
N PHE A 86 -10.57 8.35 0.89
CA PHE A 86 -10.46 7.34 1.95
C PHE A 86 -11.72 7.33 2.83
N SER A 87 -11.83 6.36 3.73
CA SER A 87 -12.81 6.37 4.81
C SER A 87 -12.11 6.23 6.16
N ASP A 88 -12.76 6.73 7.21
CA ASP A 88 -12.35 6.43 8.58
C ASP A 88 -12.99 5.12 9.08
N ASP A 89 -12.72 4.80 10.35
CA ASP A 89 -13.23 3.60 11.03
C ASP A 89 -14.71 3.69 11.43
N GLU A 90 -15.34 4.86 11.32
CA GLU A 90 -16.78 5.07 11.45
C GLU A 90 -17.51 4.98 10.09
N GLY A 91 -16.77 4.82 8.99
CA GLY A 91 -17.32 4.73 7.64
C GLY A 91 -17.64 6.09 7.01
N ASN A 92 -17.20 7.21 7.61
CA ASN A 92 -17.29 8.51 6.96
C ASN A 92 -16.35 8.51 5.75
N ILE A 93 -16.78 9.14 4.66
CA ILE A 93 -15.98 9.25 3.44
C ILE A 93 -15.30 10.61 3.40
N TRP A 94 -14.00 10.60 3.13
CA TRP A 94 -13.13 11.77 3.19
C TRP A 94 -12.31 11.89 1.93
N VAL A 95 -12.00 13.11 1.55
CA VAL A 95 -11.13 13.38 0.43
C VAL A 95 -10.15 14.52 0.71
N VAL A 96 -8.92 14.36 0.25
CA VAL A 96 -7.93 15.43 0.15
C VAL A 96 -7.95 15.96 -1.28
N ALA A 97 -8.15 17.26 -1.42
CA ALA A 97 -8.16 17.95 -2.71
C ALA A 97 -7.15 19.11 -2.69
N GLN A 98 -6.52 19.38 -3.84
CA GLN A 98 -5.55 20.47 -3.96
C GLN A 98 -6.25 21.83 -4.00
N ASP A 99 -6.29 22.56 -2.88
CA ASP A 99 -6.94 23.87 -2.81
C ASP A 99 -6.07 25.00 -3.36
N GLY A 100 -5.84 24.99 -4.68
CA GLY A 100 -5.19 26.07 -5.43
C GLY A 100 -3.93 26.63 -4.76
N THR A 101 -4.03 27.88 -4.27
CA THR A 101 -2.93 28.62 -3.62
C THR A 101 -2.71 28.26 -2.15
N LEU A 102 -3.64 27.56 -1.50
CA LEU A 102 -3.62 27.24 -0.07
C LEU A 102 -3.05 25.85 0.23
N GLY A 103 -2.61 25.11 -0.78
CA GLY A 103 -2.06 23.77 -0.63
C GLY A 103 -3.14 22.70 -0.76
N TYR A 104 -3.48 22.03 0.34
CA TYR A 104 -4.41 20.89 0.33
C TYR A 104 -5.51 21.06 1.38
N GLY A 105 -6.75 20.78 1.00
CA GLY A 105 -7.92 20.80 1.86
C GLY A 105 -8.48 19.41 2.13
N VAL A 106 -8.92 19.17 3.36
CA VAL A 106 -9.65 17.95 3.76
C VAL A 106 -11.15 18.21 3.66
N HIS A 107 -11.87 17.32 3.00
CA HIS A 107 -13.31 17.41 2.80
C HIS A 107 -13.96 16.11 3.26
N ARG A 108 -15.15 16.21 3.85
CA ARG A 108 -16.00 15.08 4.23
C ARG A 108 -17.22 15.04 3.35
N TYR A 109 -17.63 13.84 2.95
CA TYR A 109 -18.90 13.66 2.26
C TYR A 109 -20.05 13.63 3.27
N THR A 110 -21.00 14.55 3.18
CA THR A 110 -22.14 14.63 4.11
C THR A 110 -23.38 15.12 3.38
N GLY A 111 -24.50 14.41 3.53
CA GLY A 111 -25.80 14.87 3.02
C GLY A 111 -25.85 15.07 1.50
N GLY A 112 -25.06 14.33 0.73
CA GLY A 112 -25.05 14.46 -0.73
C GLY A 112 -23.90 15.32 -1.28
N THR A 113 -23.15 16.04 -0.44
CA THR A 113 -22.17 17.05 -0.88
C THR A 113 -20.83 16.87 -0.19
N TRP A 114 -19.78 17.46 -0.78
CA TRP A 114 -18.45 17.57 -0.15
C TRP A 114 -18.39 18.84 0.70
N VAL A 115 -18.24 18.67 2.00
CA VAL A 115 -18.08 19.76 2.95
C VAL A 115 -16.60 19.89 3.28
N LYS A 116 -16.01 21.07 3.06
CA LYS A 116 -14.63 21.34 3.44
C LYS A 116 -14.52 21.44 4.96
N GLU A 117 -13.68 20.62 5.54
CA GLU A 117 -13.47 20.53 6.99
C GLU A 117 -12.23 21.33 7.40
N GLY A 118 -11.24 21.53 6.52
CA GLY A 118 -10.13 22.44 6.80
C GLY A 118 -8.95 22.32 5.82
N ASN A 119 -7.80 22.90 6.15
CA ASN A 119 -6.59 22.90 5.32
C ASN A 119 -5.37 22.34 6.07
N PHE A 120 -4.56 21.55 5.36
CA PHE A 120 -3.22 21.18 5.83
C PHE A 120 -2.29 22.40 5.93
N PRO A 121 -1.17 22.30 6.68
CA PRO A 121 -0.13 23.32 6.65
C PRO A 121 0.32 23.63 5.22
N ALA A 122 0.52 24.91 4.88
CA ALA A 122 0.72 25.37 3.51
C ALA A 122 2.00 24.81 2.84
N ASP A 123 2.95 24.37 3.63
CA ASP A 123 4.23 23.79 3.21
C ASP A 123 4.20 22.26 3.08
N VAL A 124 3.08 21.62 3.44
CA VAL A 124 2.88 20.18 3.27
C VAL A 124 2.55 19.89 1.82
N LYS A 125 3.36 19.02 1.22
CA LYS A 125 3.09 18.43 -0.08
C LYS A 125 2.79 16.95 0.10
N PHE A 126 1.65 16.53 -0.38
CA PHE A 126 1.34 15.11 -0.49
C PHE A 126 2.19 14.52 -1.61
N ARG A 127 2.87 13.42 -1.33
CA ARG A 127 3.23 12.47 -2.38
C ARG A 127 2.06 11.52 -2.50
N PHE A 128 1.76 11.12 -3.74
CA PHE A 128 0.63 10.27 -4.06
C PHE A 128 0.48 9.12 -3.05
N ASN A 129 -0.74 8.95 -2.51
CA ASN A 129 -1.27 7.66 -2.06
C ASN A 129 -0.95 7.16 -0.63
N GLU A 130 -0.83 8.03 0.38
CA GLU A 130 -0.31 7.59 1.70
C GLU A 130 -1.19 7.97 2.90
N VAL A 131 -2.47 7.59 2.91
CA VAL A 131 -3.26 7.57 4.16
C VAL A 131 -2.76 6.41 5.02
N VAL A 132 -1.94 6.73 6.00
CA VAL A 132 -1.34 5.78 6.93
C VAL A 132 -2.41 5.17 7.84
N LYS A 133 -3.33 6.02 8.30
CA LYS A 133 -4.40 5.65 9.23
C LYS A 133 -5.51 6.68 9.14
N ALA A 134 -6.76 6.24 9.15
CA ALA A 134 -7.91 7.13 9.29
C ALA A 134 -8.83 6.60 10.38
N THR A 135 -9.09 7.45 11.37
CA THR A 135 -10.02 7.20 12.48
C THR A 135 -10.94 8.41 12.61
N ALA A 136 -12.07 8.24 13.28
CA ALA A 136 -13.00 9.34 13.54
C ALA A 136 -12.39 10.53 14.32
N GLN A 137 -11.27 10.33 15.00
CA GLN A 137 -10.57 11.39 15.74
C GLN A 137 -9.40 11.99 14.97
N GLU A 138 -8.67 11.16 14.23
CA GLU A 138 -7.44 11.57 13.55
C GLU A 138 -7.25 10.87 12.20
N HIS A 139 -6.75 11.61 11.21
CA HIS A 139 -6.24 11.07 9.95
C HIS A 139 -4.74 11.32 9.82
N TRP A 140 -4.00 10.29 9.49
CA TRP A 140 -2.56 10.27 9.45
C TRP A 140 -2.11 10.12 8.01
N PHE A 141 -1.22 11.01 7.57
CA PHE A 141 -0.76 11.08 6.19
C PHE A 141 0.76 11.11 6.17
N GLN A 142 1.35 10.25 5.35
CA GLN A 142 2.74 10.41 4.96
C GLN A 142 2.82 11.44 3.83
N THR A 143 3.82 12.31 3.92
CA THR A 143 3.99 13.49 3.08
C THR A 143 5.45 13.63 2.70
N THR A 144 5.81 14.57 1.82
CA THR A 144 7.23 14.81 1.49
C THR A 144 8.07 15.30 2.66
N LYS A 145 7.42 15.76 3.73
CA LYS A 145 8.05 16.23 4.96
C LYS A 145 7.98 15.20 6.08
N GLY A 146 7.38 14.03 5.85
CA GLY A 146 7.15 13.04 6.90
C GLY A 146 5.69 12.96 7.30
N LEU A 147 5.42 12.78 8.59
CA LEU A 147 4.09 12.40 9.07
C LEU A 147 3.28 13.62 9.51
N VAL A 148 2.13 13.81 8.87
CA VAL A 148 1.14 14.82 9.24
C VAL A 148 -0.09 14.14 9.84
N ILE A 149 -0.55 14.65 10.98
CA ILE A 149 -1.81 14.23 11.60
C ILE A 149 -2.83 15.35 11.47
N TRP A 150 -3.98 15.03 10.90
CA TRP A 150 -5.19 15.86 10.87
C TRP A 150 -6.08 15.50 12.06
N ASP A 151 -6.27 16.42 12.99
CA ASP A 151 -7.25 16.28 14.07
C ASP A 151 -8.64 16.64 13.53
N VAL A 152 -9.56 15.67 13.57
CA VAL A 152 -10.91 15.81 13.01
C VAL A 152 -11.74 16.83 13.78
N LYS A 153 -11.63 16.85 15.11
CA LYS A 153 -12.42 17.74 15.97
C LYS A 153 -11.92 19.19 15.89
N GLN A 154 -10.60 19.37 15.83
CA GLN A 154 -9.97 20.68 15.73
C GLN A 154 -9.89 21.21 14.31
N GLN A 155 -10.17 20.36 13.31
CA GLN A 155 -10.09 20.70 11.90
C GLN A 155 -8.72 21.30 11.53
N LYS A 156 -7.65 20.68 12.04
CA LYS A 156 -6.29 21.20 11.90
C LYS A 156 -5.26 20.09 11.69
N GLY A 157 -4.38 20.31 10.72
CA GLY A 157 -3.21 19.48 10.47
C GLY A 157 -2.01 19.94 11.28
N ARG A 158 -1.21 18.99 11.77
CA ARG A 158 0.08 19.24 12.42
C ARG A 158 1.14 18.29 11.88
N LEU A 159 2.35 18.80 11.64
CA LEU A 159 3.52 17.98 11.37
C LEU A 159 3.96 17.33 12.69
N VAL A 160 4.08 16.01 12.69
CA VAL A 160 4.44 15.23 13.88
C VAL A 160 5.86 14.70 13.78
N GLU A 161 6.30 14.43 12.56
CA GLU A 161 7.66 14.01 12.24
C GLU A 161 8.11 14.74 10.98
N ASP A 162 9.23 15.46 11.05
CA ASP A 162 9.87 16.13 9.92
C ASP A 162 10.98 15.24 9.35
N THR A 163 10.61 14.16 8.65
CA THR A 163 11.57 13.27 7.99
C THR A 163 11.03 12.65 6.72
N ASN A 164 11.91 12.52 5.73
CA ASN A 164 11.63 11.80 4.48
C ASN A 164 12.35 10.45 4.39
N ASP A 165 12.97 9.97 5.48
CA ASP A 165 13.72 8.70 5.53
C ASP A 165 12.94 7.54 6.18
N ARG A 166 11.70 7.80 6.60
CA ARG A 166 10.80 6.81 7.22
C ARG A 166 9.64 6.47 6.30
N LEU A 167 9.33 5.18 6.27
CA LEU A 167 8.11 4.62 5.68
C LEU A 167 7.12 4.35 6.79
N PHE A 168 5.90 4.88 6.68
CA PHE A 168 4.86 4.75 7.69
C PHE A 168 3.81 3.72 7.25
N THR A 169 3.51 2.81 8.16
CA THR A 169 2.36 1.91 8.14
C THR A 169 1.41 2.31 9.26
N ARG A 170 0.28 1.63 9.44
CA ARG A 170 -0.73 2.02 10.44
C ARG A 170 -0.15 2.15 11.86
N ASN A 171 0.56 1.13 12.33
CA ASN A 171 1.05 1.06 13.71
C ASN A 171 2.56 1.17 13.82
N PHE A 172 3.29 1.04 12.71
CA PHE A 172 4.75 1.13 12.70
C PHE A 172 5.28 2.13 11.68
N SER A 173 6.52 2.54 11.86
CA SER A 173 7.33 3.15 10.82
C SER A 173 8.68 2.49 10.73
N LEU A 174 9.28 2.54 9.54
CA LEU A 174 10.52 1.86 9.25
C LEU A 174 11.52 2.85 8.68
N LYS A 175 12.73 2.81 9.21
CA LYS A 175 13.89 3.48 8.64
C LYS A 175 14.87 2.39 8.22
N SER A 176 15.36 2.48 7.00
CA SER A 176 16.31 1.51 6.48
C SER A 176 17.45 2.24 5.80
N ASP A 177 18.66 1.79 6.07
CA ASP A 177 19.81 2.05 5.21
C ASP A 177 20.31 0.74 4.61
N ASN A 178 21.49 0.75 3.98
CA ASN A 178 22.04 -0.43 3.31
C ASN A 178 22.43 -1.58 4.25
N GLN A 179 22.57 -1.31 5.55
CA GLN A 179 23.08 -2.23 6.55
C GLN A 179 22.03 -2.55 7.61
N GLN A 180 21.23 -1.57 8.00
CA GLN A 180 20.33 -1.67 9.14
C GLN A 180 18.88 -1.40 8.77
N LEU A 181 18.00 -2.12 9.45
CA LEU A 181 16.57 -1.88 9.50
C LEU A 181 16.18 -1.50 10.93
N GLN A 182 15.56 -0.34 11.09
CA GLN A 182 15.00 0.13 12.34
C GLN A 182 13.48 0.18 12.21
N ILE A 183 12.78 -0.42 13.16
CA ILE A 183 11.32 -0.45 13.23
C ILE A 183 10.89 0.34 14.47
N TYR A 184 9.98 1.29 14.29
CA TYR A 184 9.44 2.17 15.32
C TYR A 184 7.96 1.89 15.51
N SER A 185 7.46 2.07 16.73
CA SER A 185 6.01 2.17 16.93
C SER A 185 5.55 3.58 16.61
N ASN A 186 4.42 3.73 15.92
CA ASN A 186 3.82 5.04 15.68
C ASN A 186 3.30 5.72 16.95
N THR A 187 3.25 5.00 18.07
CA THR A 187 2.98 5.59 19.39
C THR A 187 4.23 6.18 20.06
N ASN A 188 5.42 5.80 19.61
CA ASN A 188 6.71 6.33 20.07
C ASN A 188 7.72 6.37 18.91
N LEU A 189 7.79 7.51 18.23
CA LEU A 189 8.68 7.72 17.08
C LEU A 189 10.14 8.03 17.47
N SER A 190 10.42 8.21 18.76
CA SER A 190 11.74 8.64 19.25
C SER A 190 12.75 7.50 19.40
N GLN A 191 12.26 6.27 19.60
CA GLN A 191 13.11 5.09 19.81
C GLN A 191 12.57 3.90 19.01
N PRO A 192 13.44 3.13 18.34
CA PRO A 192 13.01 1.93 17.65
C PRO A 192 12.56 0.87 18.65
N VAL A 193 11.50 0.14 18.30
CA VAL A 193 11.06 -1.07 19.02
C VAL A 193 11.89 -2.28 18.64
N ALA A 194 12.56 -2.25 17.48
CA ALA A 194 13.48 -3.28 17.05
C ALA A 194 14.51 -2.71 16.06
N GLU A 195 15.73 -3.26 16.10
CA GLU A 195 16.83 -2.94 15.18
C GLU A 195 17.47 -4.24 14.68
N TYR A 196 17.71 -4.32 13.38
CA TYR A 196 18.24 -5.51 12.73
C TYR A 196 19.34 -5.16 11.74
N GLU A 197 20.40 -5.96 11.71
CA GLU A 197 21.43 -5.91 10.68
C GLU A 197 20.98 -6.77 9.49
N PHE A 198 20.86 -6.19 8.29
CA PHE A 198 20.47 -6.92 7.09
C PHE A 198 21.40 -8.08 6.77
N SER A 199 22.68 -7.99 7.11
CA SER A 199 23.65 -9.08 6.91
C SER A 199 23.27 -10.39 7.62
N GLN A 200 22.40 -10.34 8.64
CA GLN A 200 21.88 -11.52 9.33
C GLN A 200 20.87 -12.30 8.48
N PHE A 201 20.21 -11.64 7.51
CA PHE A 201 19.10 -12.20 6.74
C PHE A 201 19.39 -12.22 5.23
N LEU A 202 20.12 -11.23 4.75
CA LEU A 202 20.29 -10.91 3.34
C LEU A 202 21.75 -11.09 2.94
N TYR A 203 21.95 -11.45 1.68
CA TYR A 203 23.27 -11.35 1.09
C TYR A 203 23.63 -9.86 0.91
N THR A 204 24.80 -9.46 1.35
CA THR A 204 25.31 -8.09 1.17
C THR A 204 26.40 -8.09 0.10
N ARG A 205 26.38 -7.12 -0.81
CA ARG A 205 27.43 -6.97 -1.85
C ARG A 205 27.84 -5.52 -1.98
N LYS A 206 29.15 -5.26 -1.99
CA LYS A 206 29.68 -3.90 -2.20
C LYS A 206 29.12 -3.31 -3.49
N GLY A 207 28.58 -2.09 -3.39
CA GLY A 207 27.98 -1.37 -4.52
C GLY A 207 26.54 -1.78 -4.84
N ILE A 208 25.92 -2.69 -4.09
CA ILE A 208 24.49 -3.01 -4.20
C ILE A 208 23.85 -2.76 -2.85
N LYS A 209 22.91 -1.83 -2.85
CA LYS A 209 22.15 -1.43 -1.67
C LYS A 209 21.08 -2.47 -1.33
N ASN A 210 20.95 -2.79 -0.05
CA ASN A 210 19.77 -3.46 0.47
C ASN A 210 18.69 -2.40 0.66
N SER A 211 17.61 -2.49 -0.11
CA SER A 211 16.56 -1.46 -0.14
C SER A 211 15.21 -2.11 0.08
N LEU A 212 14.34 -1.44 0.83
CA LEU A 212 12.94 -1.86 0.92
C LEU A 212 12.31 -1.69 -0.46
N PHE A 213 11.64 -2.74 -0.93
CA PHE A 213 10.91 -2.88 -2.20
C PHE A 213 9.40 -3.11 -2.00
N GLY A 214 8.99 -3.36 -0.75
CA GLY A 214 7.60 -3.33 -0.33
C GLY A 214 7.54 -3.33 1.17
N VAL A 215 6.61 -2.58 1.75
CA VAL A 215 6.34 -2.59 3.18
C VAL A 215 4.84 -2.56 3.37
N PHE A 216 4.37 -3.42 4.26
CA PHE A 216 2.97 -3.47 4.60
C PHE A 216 2.71 -4.03 5.99
N GLU A 217 1.55 -3.72 6.55
CA GLU A 217 1.14 -4.17 7.86
C GLU A 217 -0.24 -4.80 7.79
N ASP A 218 -0.42 -6.06 8.19
CA ASP A 218 -1.75 -6.68 8.22
C ASP A 218 -2.57 -6.30 9.46
N ASP A 219 -3.83 -6.74 9.50
CA ASP A 219 -4.75 -6.41 10.60
C ASP A 219 -4.36 -7.05 11.94
N THR A 220 -3.44 -8.01 11.93
CA THR A 220 -2.85 -8.59 13.16
C THR A 220 -1.63 -7.83 13.67
N ARG A 221 -1.31 -6.68 13.06
CA ARG A 221 -0.11 -5.88 13.31
C ARG A 221 1.19 -6.60 12.95
N THR A 222 1.12 -7.54 12.02
CA THR A 222 2.33 -8.13 11.45
C THR A 222 2.81 -7.22 10.33
N LEU A 223 4.08 -6.80 10.42
CA LEU A 223 4.77 -6.17 9.30
C LEU A 223 5.30 -7.22 8.34
N TRP A 224 5.14 -6.96 7.06
CA TRP A 224 5.67 -7.74 5.98
C TRP A 224 6.50 -6.83 5.09
N LEU A 225 7.67 -7.34 4.72
CA LEU A 225 8.70 -6.57 4.03
C LEU A 225 9.13 -7.35 2.81
N VAL A 226 9.27 -6.65 1.69
CA VAL A 226 10.07 -7.14 0.57
C VAL A 226 11.33 -6.31 0.53
N VAL A 227 12.47 -6.96 0.64
CA VAL A 227 13.79 -6.30 0.67
C VAL A 227 14.63 -6.80 -0.49
N LYS A 228 15.26 -5.88 -1.21
CA LYS A 228 16.30 -6.20 -2.18
C LYS A 228 17.52 -6.75 -1.45
N ASP A 229 18.01 -7.91 -1.87
CA ASP A 229 19.30 -8.42 -1.43
C ASP A 229 20.44 -8.03 -2.39
N GLY A 230 21.68 -8.25 -1.98
CA GLY A 230 22.89 -7.97 -2.76
C GLY A 230 23.08 -8.88 -3.99
N ARG A 231 22.15 -9.79 -4.28
CA ARG A 231 22.08 -10.60 -5.50
C ARG A 231 21.00 -10.11 -6.45
N TRP A 232 20.36 -8.97 -6.15
CA TRP A 232 19.18 -8.47 -6.87
C TRP A 232 17.94 -9.34 -6.67
N ASP A 233 17.94 -10.19 -5.63
CA ASP A 233 16.76 -10.95 -5.26
C ASP A 233 15.85 -10.13 -4.34
N GLY A 234 14.54 -10.25 -4.54
CA GLY A 234 13.54 -9.78 -3.58
C GLY A 234 13.36 -10.84 -2.50
N VAL A 235 13.41 -10.46 -1.24
CA VAL A 235 13.26 -11.36 -0.08
C VAL A 235 12.03 -10.93 0.70
N LEU A 236 11.08 -11.86 0.87
CA LEU A 236 9.93 -11.68 1.74
C LEU A 236 10.34 -11.96 3.19
N MET A 237 10.11 -10.97 4.06
CA MET A 237 10.38 -11.03 5.48
C MET A 237 9.11 -10.67 6.27
N LYS A 238 9.04 -11.12 7.52
CA LYS A 238 7.89 -10.92 8.41
C LYS A 238 8.38 -10.49 9.79
N PHE A 239 7.79 -9.44 10.33
CA PHE A 239 8.00 -8.99 11.71
C PHE A 239 6.68 -9.03 12.48
N ASN A 240 6.63 -9.84 13.54
CA ASN A 240 5.41 -10.10 14.33
C ASN A 240 5.26 -9.17 15.54
N GLY A 241 5.99 -8.05 15.58
CA GLY A 241 6.07 -7.16 16.76
C GLY A 241 7.23 -7.47 17.71
N GLN A 242 7.92 -8.61 17.54
CA GLN A 242 9.04 -9.02 18.40
C GLN A 242 10.26 -9.48 17.60
N THR A 243 10.03 -10.32 16.59
CA THR A 243 11.09 -10.98 15.83
C THR A 243 10.89 -10.76 14.34
N LEU A 244 11.99 -10.49 13.65
CA LEU A 244 12.06 -10.45 12.19
C LEU A 244 12.49 -11.82 11.66
N GLU A 245 11.71 -12.37 10.75
CA GLU A 245 11.94 -13.66 10.11
C GLU A 245 12.09 -13.48 8.60
N LYS A 246 13.10 -14.13 8.02
CA LYS A 246 13.21 -14.30 6.58
C LYS A 246 12.41 -15.52 6.15
N LEU A 247 11.44 -15.33 5.26
CA LEU A 247 10.56 -16.40 4.83
C LEU A 247 11.05 -17.07 3.55
N THR A 248 11.12 -16.31 2.45
CA THR A 248 11.42 -16.88 1.13
C THR A 248 11.89 -15.80 0.17
N LEU A 249 12.48 -16.22 -0.96
CA LEU A 249 12.65 -15.33 -2.10
C LEU A 249 11.30 -15.07 -2.78
N VAL A 250 11.12 -13.85 -3.27
CA VAL A 250 10.00 -13.44 -4.12
C VAL A 250 10.18 -14.04 -5.52
N PRO A 251 9.10 -14.53 -6.17
CA PRO A 251 9.16 -15.12 -7.49
C PRO A 251 9.74 -14.19 -8.54
N VAL A 252 10.33 -14.80 -9.57
CA VAL A 252 10.98 -14.09 -10.67
C VAL A 252 10.14 -14.29 -11.93
N SER A 253 9.75 -13.18 -12.55
CA SER A 253 9.20 -13.16 -13.90
C SER A 253 10.33 -13.14 -14.94
N ASP A 254 10.02 -13.29 -16.23
CA ASP A 254 11.05 -13.23 -17.27
C ASP A 254 11.68 -11.82 -17.42
N TYR A 255 11.12 -10.81 -16.74
CA TYR A 255 11.62 -9.44 -16.70
C TYR A 255 12.35 -9.13 -15.38
N ASP A 256 13.53 -8.53 -15.52
CA ASP A 256 14.45 -8.15 -14.44
C ASP A 256 14.10 -6.76 -13.87
N SER A 257 12.87 -6.62 -13.35
CA SER A 257 12.23 -5.33 -13.06
C SER A 257 12.33 -4.84 -11.61
N GLY A 258 13.17 -5.48 -10.79
CA GLY A 258 13.41 -5.00 -9.43
C GLY A 258 12.40 -5.48 -8.38
N ARG A 259 11.47 -6.39 -8.66
CA ARG A 259 10.62 -7.10 -7.67
C ARG A 259 9.95 -6.18 -6.66
N SER A 260 9.52 -5.02 -7.14
CA SER A 260 8.78 -4.07 -6.33
C SER A 260 7.39 -4.62 -6.07
N VAL A 261 6.95 -4.55 -4.81
CA VAL A 261 5.58 -4.88 -4.43
C VAL A 261 4.79 -3.59 -4.42
N SER A 262 3.92 -3.46 -5.41
CA SER A 262 3.12 -2.24 -5.63
C SER A 262 1.73 -2.29 -4.99
N ASP A 263 1.31 -3.47 -4.52
CA ASP A 263 -0.03 -3.71 -4.00
C ASP A 263 -0.05 -5.04 -3.23
N PHE A 264 -0.83 -5.11 -2.16
CA PHE A 264 -1.03 -6.33 -1.39
C PHE A 264 -2.40 -6.37 -0.73
N VAL A 265 -2.86 -7.58 -0.43
CA VAL A 265 -4.11 -7.81 0.31
C VAL A 265 -4.04 -9.15 1.03
N GLN A 266 -4.50 -9.21 2.27
CA GLN A 266 -4.63 -10.46 3.01
C GLN A 266 -6.05 -11.00 2.84
N ASP A 267 -6.19 -12.24 2.39
CA ASP A 267 -7.52 -12.86 2.29
C ASP A 267 -8.00 -13.39 3.65
N ALA A 268 -9.28 -13.74 3.74
CA ALA A 268 -9.89 -14.25 4.97
C ALA A 268 -9.27 -15.57 5.49
N LYS A 269 -8.48 -16.28 4.67
CA LYS A 269 -7.74 -17.48 5.07
C LYS A 269 -6.32 -17.16 5.55
N GLY A 270 -5.93 -15.88 5.55
CA GLY A 270 -4.60 -15.40 5.92
C GLY A 270 -3.56 -15.50 4.80
N ASN A 271 -3.94 -15.85 3.57
CA ASN A 271 -2.98 -15.82 2.46
C ASN A 271 -2.72 -14.38 2.05
N LEU A 272 -1.48 -14.13 1.67
CA LEU A 272 -1.01 -12.81 1.32
C LEU A 272 -0.89 -12.67 -0.20
N TRP A 273 -1.79 -11.91 -0.80
CA TRP A 273 -1.79 -11.60 -2.22
C TRP A 273 -0.92 -10.38 -2.48
N MET A 274 -0.08 -10.44 -3.50
CA MET A 274 0.90 -9.38 -3.82
C MET A 274 1.00 -9.17 -5.31
N ASN A 275 1.07 -7.90 -5.73
CA ASN A 275 1.44 -7.52 -7.09
C ASN A 275 2.94 -7.25 -7.17
N VAL A 276 3.68 -8.24 -7.69
CA VAL A 276 5.13 -8.17 -7.86
C VAL A 276 5.41 -7.86 -9.33
N ASP A 277 5.95 -6.68 -9.62
CA ASP A 277 6.30 -6.25 -10.97
C ASP A 277 5.15 -6.39 -11.99
N GLY A 278 3.92 -6.11 -11.56
CA GLY A 278 2.72 -6.22 -12.41
C GLY A 278 2.17 -7.63 -12.57
N VAL A 279 2.77 -8.64 -11.90
CA VAL A 279 2.25 -10.01 -11.86
C VAL A 279 1.71 -10.30 -10.47
N ARG A 280 0.50 -10.87 -10.42
CA ARG A 280 -0.15 -11.23 -9.15
C ARG A 280 0.32 -12.62 -8.71
N TYR A 281 0.72 -12.69 -7.46
CA TYR A 281 0.98 -13.94 -6.76
C TYR A 281 0.22 -13.93 -5.44
N TYR A 282 0.10 -15.08 -4.79
CA TYR A 282 -0.13 -15.09 -3.36
C TYR A 282 0.82 -16.04 -2.64
N TYR A 283 1.21 -15.66 -1.43
CA TYR A 283 1.97 -16.46 -0.50
C TYR A 283 1.00 -17.09 0.50
N SER A 284 0.90 -18.42 0.47
CA SER A 284 -0.04 -19.16 1.30
C SER A 284 0.38 -19.19 2.76
N THR A 285 -0.57 -19.46 3.65
CA THR A 285 -0.29 -19.70 5.07
C THR A 285 0.60 -20.93 5.31
N TYR A 286 0.75 -21.81 4.31
CA TYR A 286 1.67 -22.95 4.32
C TYR A 286 3.08 -22.60 3.82
N GLY A 287 3.34 -21.33 3.53
CA GLY A 287 4.65 -20.85 3.11
C GLY A 287 4.98 -21.07 1.63
N GLN A 288 3.96 -21.17 0.77
CA GLN A 288 4.14 -21.46 -0.67
C GLN A 288 3.70 -20.29 -1.54
N TRP A 289 4.51 -19.97 -2.55
CA TRP A 289 4.10 -19.07 -3.62
C TRP A 289 3.21 -19.80 -4.62
N ILE A 290 2.09 -19.18 -4.94
CA ILE A 290 1.13 -19.70 -5.92
C ILE A 290 0.88 -18.65 -6.99
N TYR A 291 0.86 -19.09 -8.24
CA TYR A 291 0.45 -18.29 -9.38
C TYR A 291 -1.06 -18.47 -9.62
N PRO A 292 -1.90 -17.48 -9.29
CA PRO A 292 -3.33 -17.56 -9.56
C PRO A 292 -3.59 -17.45 -11.07
N GLN A 293 -4.24 -18.45 -11.66
CA GLN A 293 -4.66 -18.40 -13.07
C GLN A 293 -5.95 -17.59 -13.17
N MET A 294 -5.77 -16.27 -13.30
CA MET A 294 -6.82 -15.29 -13.49
C MET A 294 -6.27 -14.08 -14.25
N GLU A 295 -7.14 -13.12 -14.55
CA GLU A 295 -6.75 -11.86 -15.18
C GLU A 295 -5.81 -11.06 -14.25
N GLN A 296 -4.56 -10.85 -14.72
CA GLN A 296 -3.50 -10.23 -13.91
C GLN A 296 -3.64 -8.71 -13.77
N SER A 297 -4.42 -8.08 -14.66
CA SER A 297 -4.68 -6.64 -14.61
C SER A 297 -5.67 -6.23 -13.52
N LEU A 298 -6.26 -7.19 -12.79
CA LEU A 298 -7.15 -6.91 -11.68
C LEU A 298 -6.38 -6.27 -10.51
N ARG A 299 -6.91 -5.15 -10.03
CA ARG A 299 -6.60 -4.66 -8.68
C ARG A 299 -7.46 -5.45 -7.69
N ILE A 300 -6.87 -5.92 -6.60
CA ILE A 300 -7.54 -6.80 -5.64
C ILE A 300 -7.56 -6.14 -4.27
N PHE A 301 -8.69 -6.24 -3.58
CA PHE A 301 -8.89 -5.73 -2.22
C PHE A 301 -9.93 -6.58 -1.48
N ASN A 302 -10.11 -6.38 -0.18
CA ASN A 302 -11.19 -7.02 0.58
C ASN A 302 -12.46 -6.16 0.56
N ASP A 303 -13.64 -6.78 0.43
CA ASP A 303 -14.92 -6.15 0.80
C ASP A 303 -15.12 -6.16 2.34
N THR A 304 -16.25 -5.65 2.83
CA THR A 304 -16.51 -5.58 4.29
C THR A 304 -16.62 -6.94 4.96
N GLU A 305 -17.01 -7.94 4.20
CA GLU A 305 -17.16 -9.32 4.63
C GLU A 305 -15.80 -10.05 4.60
N GLY A 306 -14.74 -9.40 4.11
CA GLY A 306 -13.41 -9.96 3.98
C GLY A 306 -13.19 -10.78 2.70
N ASN A 307 -14.17 -10.84 1.79
CA ASN A 307 -14.01 -11.51 0.51
C ASN A 307 -13.07 -10.72 -0.41
N LEU A 308 -12.33 -11.42 -1.26
CA LEU A 308 -11.52 -10.76 -2.29
C LEU A 308 -12.40 -10.27 -3.45
N VAL A 309 -12.23 -9.00 -3.79
CA VAL A 309 -12.86 -8.34 -4.93
C VAL A 309 -11.78 -7.87 -5.90
N GLY A 310 -11.95 -8.18 -7.17
CA GLY A 310 -11.10 -7.77 -8.27
C GLY A 310 -11.80 -6.69 -9.11
N ILE A 311 -11.13 -5.58 -9.38
CA ILE A 311 -11.68 -4.51 -10.23
C ILE A 311 -10.79 -4.24 -11.44
N LYS A 312 -11.44 -3.93 -12.56
CA LYS A 312 -10.82 -3.40 -13.77
C LYS A 312 -11.77 -2.40 -14.45
N PRO A 313 -11.34 -1.68 -15.49
CA PRO A 313 -12.21 -0.74 -16.19
C PRO A 313 -13.54 -1.41 -16.61
N GLY A 314 -14.64 -0.87 -16.09
CA GLY A 314 -15.99 -1.30 -16.42
C GLY A 314 -16.53 -2.53 -15.69
N LYS A 315 -15.73 -3.25 -14.89
CA LYS A 315 -16.18 -4.52 -14.27
C LYS A 315 -15.64 -4.74 -12.87
N VAL A 316 -16.50 -5.34 -12.03
CA VAL A 316 -16.17 -5.75 -10.67
C VAL A 316 -16.44 -7.24 -10.51
N TYR A 317 -15.49 -7.97 -9.94
CA TYR A 317 -15.53 -9.41 -9.77
C TYR A 317 -15.36 -9.79 -8.30
N ARG A 318 -16.07 -10.81 -7.86
CA ARG A 318 -15.71 -11.57 -6.65
C ARG A 318 -14.78 -12.71 -7.06
N LEU A 319 -13.69 -12.89 -6.32
CA LEU A 319 -12.76 -14.01 -6.49
C LEU A 319 -13.25 -15.20 -5.64
N GLU A 320 -13.44 -16.36 -6.26
CA GLU A 320 -13.86 -17.58 -5.57
C GLU A 320 -12.63 -18.44 -5.25
N ILE A 321 -12.20 -18.43 -3.97
CA ILE A 321 -10.89 -18.96 -3.49
C ILE A 321 -10.97 -20.13 -2.51
#